data_AF-A0A645HYZ5-F1
#
_entry.id   AF-A0A645HYZ5-F1
#
_cell.length_a   1.000
_cell.length_b   1.000
_cell.length_c   1.000
_cell.angle_alpha   90.00
_cell.angle_beta   90.00
_cell.angle_gamma   90.00
#
_symmetry.space_group_name_H-M   'P 1'
#
loop_
_entity.id
_entity.type
_entity.pdbx_description
1 polymer ?
#
loop_
_entity_poly.entity_id
_entity_poly.type
_entity_poly.pdbx_seq_one_letter_code
_entity_poly.pdbx_strand_id
1 'polypeptide(L)'
;MKALFKGAAKGGGKELFNFSAKAAEHMTNPGRAVPVQILEQAIKGSRGVADPRGSRALMHTIEMWKNGKAYNLEVLYDKTTNYIWHFKYSPIKP
;
A
#
# COMPACT_ATOMS: atom_id res chain seq x y z
N MET A 1 18.74 7.59 31.92
CA MET A 1 17.93 7.96 30.74
C MET A 1 17.23 6.71 30.22
N LYS A 2 15.91 6.75 30.06
CA LYS A 2 15.06 5.64 29.59
C LYS A 2 15.24 5.43 28.08
N ALA A 3 15.32 4.18 27.66
CA ALA A 3 14.48 3.63 26.59
C ALA A 3 14.47 2.10 26.70
N LEU A 4 13.44 1.58 27.38
CA LEU A 4 12.94 0.22 27.19
C LEU A 4 12.04 0.26 25.96
N PHE A 5 12.46 -0.34 24.85
CA PHE A 5 11.54 -0.84 23.82
C PHE A 5 11.78 -2.34 23.67
N LYS A 6 11.18 -3.07 24.60
CA LYS A 6 11.03 -4.53 24.54
C LYS A 6 9.70 -4.78 23.85
N GLY A 7 9.75 -5.32 22.64
CA GLY A 7 8.53 -5.67 21.90
C GLY A 7 8.75 -5.88 20.41
N ALA A 8 9.60 -6.85 20.04
CA ALA A 8 9.45 -7.46 18.72
C ALA A 8 8.11 -8.20 18.73
N ALA A 9 7.13 -7.70 17.97
CA ALA A 9 5.86 -8.38 17.76
C ALA A 9 6.15 -9.70 17.02
N LYS A 10 6.18 -10.79 17.79
CA LYS A 10 6.32 -12.16 17.32
C LYS A 10 4.95 -12.60 16.77
N GLY A 11 4.70 -12.34 15.50
CA GLY A 11 3.53 -12.82 14.78
C GLY A 11 3.97 -13.66 13.58
N GLY A 12 3.82 -15.00 13.66
CA GLY A 12 4.08 -15.93 12.57
C GLY A 12 3.02 -15.88 11.46
N GLY A 13 2.65 -14.67 11.02
CA GLY A 13 1.79 -14.45 9.86
C GLY A 13 2.65 -14.35 8.61
N LYS A 14 2.31 -15.10 7.57
CA LYS A 14 2.90 -14.93 6.24
C LYS A 14 2.70 -13.47 5.80
N GLU A 15 3.76 -12.78 5.42
CA GLU A 15 3.64 -11.46 4.81
C GLU A 15 2.72 -11.57 3.58
N LEU A 16 1.66 -10.74 3.55
CA LEU A 16 0.63 -10.83 2.52
C LEU A 16 1.16 -10.42 1.14
N PHE A 17 2.09 -9.47 1.10
CA PHE A 17 2.67 -8.92 -0.13
C PHE A 17 4.17 -8.72 0.02
N ASN A 18 4.87 -8.89 -1.10
CA ASN A 18 6.23 -8.38 -1.25
C ASN A 18 6.17 -6.91 -1.70
N PHE A 19 7.25 -6.16 -1.50
CA PHE A 19 7.33 -4.74 -1.87
C PHE A 19 8.56 -4.46 -2.73
N SER A 20 8.41 -3.65 -3.77
CA SER A 20 9.57 -3.07 -4.45
C SER A 20 10.38 -2.22 -3.47
N ALA A 21 11.67 -1.98 -3.76
CA ALA A 21 12.51 -1.14 -2.89
C ALA A 21 11.87 0.23 -2.61
N LYS A 22 11.26 0.84 -3.63
CA LYS A 22 10.61 2.15 -3.48
C LYS A 22 9.30 2.08 -2.68
N ALA A 23 8.51 1.03 -2.86
CA ALA A 23 7.30 0.82 -2.07
C ALA A 23 7.64 0.54 -0.59
N ALA A 24 8.69 -0.26 -0.32
CA ALA A 24 9.20 -0.49 1.01
C ALA A 24 9.70 0.81 1.68
N GLU A 25 10.42 1.67 0.94
CA GLU A 25 10.81 3.00 1.43
C GLU A 25 9.59 3.87 1.79
N HIS A 26 8.50 3.81 1.02
CA HIS A 26 7.28 4.55 1.38
C HIS A 26 6.61 4.00 2.65
N MET A 27 6.72 2.69 2.92
CA MET A 27 6.18 2.07 4.14
C MET A 27 6.89 2.54 5.40
N THR A 28 8.15 2.99 5.31
CA THR A 28 8.89 3.55 6.47
C THR A 28 8.57 5.02 6.73
N ASN A 29 7.85 5.69 5.82
CA ASN A 29 7.43 7.08 5.98
C ASN A 29 5.98 7.16 6.50
N PRO A 30 5.73 7.64 7.74
CA PRO A 30 4.38 7.66 8.33
C PRO A 30 3.33 8.43 7.53
N GLY A 31 3.73 9.47 6.78
CA GLY A 31 2.81 10.24 5.94
C GLY A 31 2.36 9.48 4.69
N ARG A 32 3.16 8.50 4.26
CA ARG A 32 2.99 7.76 3.00
C ARG A 32 2.58 6.31 3.21
N ALA A 33 2.93 5.72 4.34
CA ALA A 33 2.63 4.34 4.67
C ALA A 33 1.13 4.04 4.53
N VAL A 34 0.84 2.85 4.01
CA VAL A 34 -0.52 2.33 3.86
C VAL A 34 -0.57 1.03 4.66
N PRO A 35 -1.50 0.87 5.62
CA PRO A 35 -1.66 -0.40 6.31
C PRO A 35 -1.88 -1.55 5.31
N VAL A 36 -1.24 -2.69 5.55
CA VAL A 36 -1.26 -3.85 4.63
C VAL A 36 -2.69 -4.31 4.33
N GLN A 37 -3.59 -4.24 5.31
CA GLN A 37 -5.01 -4.58 5.16
C GLN A 37 -5.74 -3.64 4.19
N ILE A 38 -5.36 -2.36 4.17
CA ILE A 38 -5.92 -1.38 3.23
C ILE A 38 -5.40 -1.63 1.81
N LEU A 39 -4.13 -2.03 1.67
CA LEU A 39 -3.59 -2.46 0.38
C LEU A 39 -4.33 -3.70 -0.15
N GLU A 40 -4.59 -4.69 0.71
CA GLU A 40 -5.38 -5.86 0.36
C GLU A 40 -6.82 -5.50 -0.04
N GLN A 41 -7.46 -4.62 0.73
CA GLN A 41 -8.80 -4.11 0.42
C GLN A 41 -8.82 -3.39 -0.94
N ALA A 42 -7.82 -2.57 -1.26
CA ALA A 42 -7.75 -1.90 -2.56
C ALA A 42 -7.64 -2.92 -3.70
N ILE A 43 -6.76 -3.92 -3.56
CA ILE A 43 -6.54 -4.96 -4.58
C ILE A 43 -7.79 -5.83 -4.78
N LYS A 44 -8.47 -6.23 -3.70
CA LYS A 44 -9.67 -7.08 -3.77
C LYS A 44 -10.95 -6.31 -4.12
N GLY A 45 -11.05 -5.06 -3.68
CA GLY A 45 -12.25 -4.23 -3.75
C GLY A 45 -12.35 -3.39 -5.02
N SER A 46 -11.29 -3.29 -5.82
CA SER A 46 -11.31 -2.57 -7.09
C SER A 46 -11.12 -3.51 -8.28
N ARG A 47 -11.65 -3.10 -9.44
CA ARG A 47 -11.20 -3.67 -10.71
C ARG A 47 -9.79 -3.15 -10.99
N GLY A 48 -8.83 -4.06 -11.17
CA GLY A 48 -7.49 -3.69 -11.63
C GLY A 48 -7.54 -3.21 -13.08
N VAL A 49 -6.91 -2.07 -13.36
CA VAL A 49 -6.76 -1.49 -14.70
C VAL A 49 -5.32 -1.68 -15.16
N ALA A 50 -5.09 -1.81 -16.47
CA ALA A 50 -3.73 -1.92 -17.01
C ALA A 50 -2.85 -0.75 -16.54
N ASP A 51 -1.61 -1.04 -16.15
CA ASP A 51 -0.64 -0.01 -15.77
C ASP A 51 -0.47 1.01 -16.92
N PRO A 52 -0.72 2.30 -16.68
CA PRO A 52 -0.51 3.35 -17.68
C PRO A 52 0.93 3.41 -18.22
N ARG A 53 1.90 2.83 -17.51
CA ARG A 53 3.30 2.75 -17.94
C ARG A 53 3.64 1.48 -18.74
N GLY A 54 2.63 0.66 -19.05
CA GLY A 54 2.77 -0.51 -19.94
C GLY A 54 3.41 -1.73 -19.29
N SER A 55 3.48 -1.79 -17.95
CA SER A 55 3.92 -3.00 -17.26
C SER A 55 2.81 -4.05 -17.14
N ARG A 56 3.16 -5.26 -16.68
CA ARG A 56 2.18 -6.33 -16.42
C ARG A 56 1.37 -6.15 -15.13
N ALA A 57 1.75 -5.19 -14.28
CA ALA A 57 1.04 -4.96 -13.04
C ALA A 57 -0.32 -4.31 -13.32
N LEU A 58 -1.25 -4.49 -12.39
CA LEU A 58 -2.56 -3.85 -12.44
C LEU A 58 -2.59 -2.69 -11.44
N MET A 59 -3.12 -1.56 -11.89
CA MET A 59 -3.42 -0.41 -11.06
C MET A 59 -4.79 -0.61 -10.42
N HIS A 60 -4.81 -0.63 -9.09
CA HIS A 60 -6.01 -0.67 -8.27
C HIS A 60 -6.21 0.69 -7.62
N THR A 61 -7.40 1.27 -7.77
CA THR A 61 -7.74 2.56 -7.19
C THR A 61 -9.01 2.44 -6.37
N ILE A 62 -8.96 2.91 -5.13
CA ILE A 62 -10.15 3.07 -4.28
C ILE A 62 -10.20 4.50 -3.74
N GLU A 63 -11.42 4.99 -3.52
CA GLU A 63 -11.63 6.19 -2.73
C GLU A 63 -11.64 5.83 -1.25
N MET A 64 -11.02 6.68 -0.42
CA MET A 64 -11.00 6.49 1.03
C MET A 64 -10.88 7.81 1.78
N TRP A 65 -11.32 7.79 3.04
CA TRP A 65 -11.14 8.89 3.97
C TRP A 65 -9.93 8.66 4.87
N LYS A 66 -9.06 9.65 4.97
CA LYS A 66 -7.89 9.66 5.86
C LYS A 66 -7.81 11.03 6.53
N ASN A 67 -7.84 11.05 7.87
CA ASN A 67 -7.75 12.28 8.66
C ASN A 67 -8.75 13.38 8.22
N GLY A 68 -10.00 12.99 7.95
CA GLY A 68 -11.07 13.92 7.54
C GLY A 68 -10.94 14.46 6.11
N LYS A 69 -10.04 13.92 5.28
CA LYS A 69 -9.89 14.29 3.87
C LYS A 69 -10.10 13.07 2.97
N ALA A 70 -10.72 13.29 1.81
CA ALA A 70 -10.92 12.26 0.81
C ALA A 70 -9.67 12.10 -0.08
N TYR A 71 -9.33 10.85 -0.38
CA TYR A 71 -8.17 10.48 -1.20
C TYR A 71 -8.53 9.34 -2.14
N ASN A 72 -7.91 9.35 -3.31
CA ASN A 72 -7.68 8.16 -4.10
C ASN A 72 -6.43 7.46 -3.58
N LEU A 73 -6.56 6.19 -3.20
CA LEU A 73 -5.42 5.31 -2.97
C LEU A 73 -5.18 4.49 -4.23
N GLU A 74 -4.06 4.76 -4.89
CA GLU A 74 -3.54 4.01 -6.04
C GLU A 74 -2.59 2.93 -5.54
N VAL A 75 -2.73 1.69 -6.02
CA VAL A 75 -1.87 0.53 -5.70
C VAL A 75 -1.53 -0.21 -6.99
N LEU A 76 -0.27 -0.20 -7.38
CA LEU A 76 0.23 -0.95 -8.53
C LEU A 76 0.71 -2.33 -8.07
N TYR A 77 -0.06 -3.36 -8.41
CA TYR A 77 0.13 -4.73 -7.94
C TYR A 77 0.45 -5.69 -9.08
N ASP A 78 1.59 -6.39 -8.97
CA ASP A 78 1.95 -7.49 -9.84
C ASP A 78 1.53 -8.83 -9.21
N LYS A 79 0.40 -9.35 -9.68
CA LYS A 79 -0.16 -10.63 -9.23
C LYS A 79 0.77 -11.81 -9.47
N THR A 80 1.63 -11.77 -10.49
CA THR A 80 2.48 -12.91 -10.86
C THR A 80 3.56 -13.18 -9.82
N THR A 81 4.14 -12.10 -9.25
CA THR A 81 5.19 -12.20 -8.23
C THR A 81 4.72 -11.86 -6.83
N ASN A 82 3.42 -11.50 -6.69
CA ASN A 82 2.84 -11.01 -5.45
C ASN A 82 3.57 -9.78 -4.91
N TYR A 83 3.95 -8.85 -5.79
CA TYR A 83 4.64 -7.62 -5.42
C TYR A 83 3.72 -6.40 -5.55
N ILE A 84 3.80 -5.53 -4.55
CA ILE A 84 3.33 -4.14 -4.68
C ILE A 84 4.52 -3.30 -5.16
N TRP A 85 4.42 -2.82 -6.40
CA TRP A 85 5.48 -2.03 -7.04
C TRP A 85 5.37 -0.55 -6.70
N HIS A 86 4.15 -0.06 -6.50
CA HIS A 86 3.88 1.32 -6.14
C HIS A 86 2.59 1.44 -5.32
N PHE A 87 2.53 2.45 -4.46
CA PHE A 87 1.27 2.95 -3.93
C PHE A 87 1.38 4.44 -3.65
N LYS A 88 0.23 5.14 -3.69
CA LYS A 88 0.17 6.58 -3.48
C LYS A 88 -1.22 7.02 -3.04
N TYR A 89 -1.25 7.95 -2.07
CA TYR A 89 -2.43 8.76 -1.79
C TYR A 89 -2.43 10.00 -2.71
N SER A 90 -3.55 10.23 -3.37
CA SER A 90 -3.80 11.42 -4.19
C SER A 90 -5.04 12.12 -3.62
N PRO A 91 -4.93 13.35 -3.08
CA PRO A 91 -6.09 14.07 -2.57
C PRO A 91 -7.17 14.21 -3.64
N ILE A 92 -8.42 13.92 -3.28
CA ILE A 92 -9.57 14.27 -4.11
C ILE A 92 -9.84 15.74 -3.82
N LYS A 93 -9.69 16.60 -4.85
CA LYS A 93 -10.03 18.01 -4.69
C LYS A 93 -11.54 18.12 -4.45
N PRO A 94 -11.98 18.90 -3.44
CA PRO A 94 -13.40 19.22 -3.29
C PRO A 94 -13.93 20.03 -4.48
#